data_AF-A0A816UUR9-F1
#
_entry.id   AF-A0A816UUR9-F1
#
_cell.length_a   1.000
_cell.length_b   1.000
_cell.length_c   1.000
_cell.angle_alpha   90.00
_cell.angle_beta   90.00
_cell.angle_gamma   90.00
#
_symmetry.space_group_name_H-M   'P 1'
#
loop_
_entity.id
_entity.type
_entity.pdbx_description
1 polymer ?
#
loop_
_entity_poly.entity_id
_entity_poly.type
_entity_poly.pdbx_seq_one_letter_code
_entity_poly.pdbx_strand_id
1 'polypeptide(L)'
;MRIFNAIDKSELRPLRDCIECLQNGKRSHSNEISGSDLDGNEYAAFWLDLVISDIDNFEPYDDDSQEPSVSLSSSMTHDDVVDVVLTISEQDYEGKLCYTHLAYVDKAGKHPLNYK
;
A
#
# COMPACT_ATOMS: atom_id res chain seq x y z
N MET A 1 -6.16 0.19 6.33
CA MET A 1 -5.62 0.69 7.62
C MET A 1 -5.14 -0.51 8.41
N ARG A 2 -4.07 -0.34 9.20
CA ARG A 2 -3.53 -1.36 10.09
C ARG A 2 -3.42 -0.76 11.50
N ILE A 3 -3.66 -1.57 12.51
CA ILE A 3 -3.53 -1.18 13.93
C ILE A 3 -2.26 -1.81 14.49
N PHE A 4 -1.44 -1.00 15.15
CA PHE A 4 -0.19 -1.45 15.77
C PHE A 4 -0.04 -0.87 17.17
N ASN A 5 0.76 -1.56 17.99
CA ASN A 5 1.16 -1.04 19.29
C ASN A 5 2.37 -0.11 19.12
N ALA A 6 2.21 1.15 19.51
CA ALA A 6 3.33 2.08 19.58
C ALA A 6 4.22 1.73 20.79
N ILE A 7 5.52 1.51 20.55
CA ILE A 7 6.49 1.14 21.58
C ILE A 7 7.62 2.17 21.59
N ASP A 8 7.85 2.82 22.73
CA ASP A 8 9.02 3.69 22.93
C ASP A 8 10.25 2.83 23.24
N LYS A 9 11.32 3.04 22.46
CA LYS A 9 12.62 2.39 22.64
C LYS A 9 13.71 3.44 22.82
N SER A 10 14.47 3.31 23.89
CA SER A 10 15.48 4.31 24.28
C SER A 10 16.53 4.59 23.20
N GLU A 11 16.91 3.55 22.47
CA GLU A 11 17.88 3.55 21.39
C GLU A 11 17.39 4.31 20.14
N LEU A 12 16.08 4.46 19.97
CA LEU A 12 15.45 5.12 18.81
C LEU A 12 15.10 6.59 19.06
N ARG A 13 15.19 7.07 20.31
CA ARG A 13 14.89 8.46 20.69
C ARG A 13 15.66 9.56 19.94
N PRO A 14 16.88 9.31 19.40
CA PRO A 14 17.53 10.30 18.53
C PRO A 14 16.78 10.55 17.22
N LEU A 15 15.99 9.57 16.75
CA LEU A 15 15.18 9.67 15.54
C LEU A 15 13.90 10.46 15.88
N ARG A 16 13.65 11.51 15.09
CA ARG A 16 12.56 12.47 15.30
C ARG A 16 11.81 12.63 13.99
N ASP A 17 10.52 12.95 14.13
CA ASP A 17 9.61 13.23 13.02
C ASP A 17 9.54 12.09 11.98
N CYS A 18 9.70 10.85 12.45
CA CYS A 18 9.56 9.65 11.64
C CYS A 18 8.90 8.52 12.43
N ILE A 19 8.35 7.53 11.70
CA ILE A 19 7.78 6.32 12.27
C ILE A 19 8.67 5.15 11.86
N GLU A 20 9.19 4.43 12.85
CA GLU A 20 9.95 3.22 12.60
C GLU A 20 9.04 2.00 12.54
N CYS A 21 9.05 1.34 11.40
CA CYS A 21 8.31 0.11 11.17
C CYS A 21 9.22 -1.10 11.44
N LEU A 22 8.69 -2.10 12.15
CA LEU A 22 9.39 -3.37 12.30
C LEU A 22 9.54 -4.06 10.94
N GLN A 23 10.74 -4.58 10.69
CA GLN A 23 11.04 -5.41 9.52
C GLN A 23 10.86 -6.91 9.78
N ASN A 24 10.62 -7.30 11.03
CA ASN A 24 10.49 -8.70 11.43
C ASN A 24 9.11 -9.25 11.07
N GLY A 25 9.05 -10.48 10.57
CA GLY A 25 7.80 -11.17 10.22
C GLY A 25 7.84 -11.78 8.82
N LYS A 26 6.69 -12.29 8.35
CA LYS A 26 6.52 -12.77 6.97
C LYS A 26 6.56 -11.61 5.96
N ARG A 27 6.08 -10.42 6.38
CA ARG A 27 5.99 -9.19 5.58
C ARG A 27 6.30 -7.99 6.48
N SER A 28 6.94 -6.94 5.94
CA SER A 28 7.21 -5.73 6.72
C SER A 28 5.92 -4.92 6.94
N HIS A 29 5.83 -4.19 8.06
CA HIS A 29 4.64 -3.39 8.33
C HIS A 29 4.38 -2.31 7.28
N SER A 30 5.43 -1.71 6.71
CA SER A 30 5.29 -0.77 5.58
C SER A 30 4.51 -1.41 4.44
N ASN A 31 4.88 -2.63 4.07
CA ASN A 31 4.33 -3.32 2.92
C ASN A 31 2.92 -3.87 3.16
N GLU A 32 2.55 -4.14 4.42
CA GLU A 32 1.16 -4.45 4.81
C GLU A 32 0.21 -3.25 4.72
N ILE A 33 0.76 -2.04 4.62
CA ILE A 33 0.01 -0.78 4.46
C ILE A 33 0.04 -0.42 2.98
N SER A 34 -0.94 -0.93 2.22
CA SER A 34 -1.15 -0.58 0.81
C SER A 34 0.03 -0.90 -0.12
N GLY A 35 0.87 -1.90 0.23
CA GLY A 35 2.04 -2.25 -0.58
C GLY A 35 3.21 -1.26 -0.47
N SER A 36 3.16 -0.32 0.49
CA SER A 36 4.17 0.72 0.66
C SER A 36 5.57 0.17 0.96
N ASP A 37 6.58 0.99 0.75
CA ASP A 37 7.96 0.75 1.17
C ASP A 37 8.50 1.94 1.99
N LEU A 38 9.83 2.08 2.08
CA LEU A 38 10.53 3.12 2.85
C LEU A 38 11.37 4.06 1.97
N ASP A 39 10.98 4.25 0.70
CA ASP A 39 11.72 5.09 -0.26
C ASP A 39 11.33 6.59 -0.24
N GLY A 40 10.35 6.96 0.60
CA GLY A 40 9.80 8.31 0.70
C GLY A 40 8.32 8.39 1.08
N ASN A 41 7.66 7.24 1.22
CA ASN A 41 6.25 7.16 1.63
C ASN A 41 5.98 7.78 3.01
N GLU A 42 4.86 8.50 3.11
CA GLU A 42 4.36 9.10 4.34
C GLU A 42 3.18 8.30 4.90
N TYR A 43 3.06 8.28 6.22
CA TYR A 43 2.03 7.51 6.92
C TYR A 43 1.15 8.42 7.77
N ALA A 44 -0.17 8.27 7.62
CA ALA A 44 -1.13 8.87 8.54
C ALA A 44 -1.21 8.02 9.83
N ALA A 45 -0.71 8.55 10.94
CA ALA A 45 -0.78 7.91 12.24
C ALA A 45 -1.81 8.58 13.15
N PHE A 46 -2.64 7.75 13.79
CA PHE A 46 -3.67 8.18 14.72
C PHE A 46 -3.51 7.43 16.04
N TRP A 47 -3.62 8.15 17.17
CA TRP A 47 -3.54 7.59 18.52
C TRP A 47 -4.77 7.96 19.38
N LEU A 48 -5.81 8.49 18.75
CA LEU A 48 -7.07 8.81 19.42
C LEU A 48 -7.90 7.53 19.55
N ASP A 49 -8.24 7.14 20.78
CA ASP A 49 -9.04 5.94 21.07
C ASP A 49 -10.36 5.89 20.30
N LEU A 50 -10.98 7.04 20.00
CA LEU A 50 -12.21 7.14 19.21
C LEU A 50 -12.05 6.76 17.73
N VAL A 51 -10.82 6.72 17.22
CA VAL A 51 -10.49 6.44 15.81
C VAL A 51 -9.97 5.01 15.64
N ILE A 52 -9.39 4.43 16.70
CA ILE A 52 -8.86 3.07 16.68
C ILE A 52 -10.03 2.08 16.65
N SER A 53 -10.07 1.22 15.62
CA SER A 53 -11.13 0.21 15.49
C SER A 53 -10.92 -0.94 16.47
N ASP A 54 -12.01 -1.51 16.98
CA ASP A 54 -11.99 -2.76 17.77
C ASP A 54 -11.77 -4.01 16.90
N ILE A 55 -11.69 -3.84 15.57
CA ILE A 55 -11.52 -4.95 14.62
C ILE A 55 -10.02 -5.26 14.48
N ASP A 56 -9.68 -6.53 14.65
CA ASP A 56 -8.32 -7.03 14.42
C ASP A 56 -7.88 -6.84 12.96
N ASN A 57 -6.57 -6.67 12.77
CA ASN A 57 -5.98 -6.62 11.43
C ASN A 57 -6.29 -7.92 10.66
N PHE A 58 -6.90 -7.78 9.49
CA PHE A 58 -7.06 -8.89 8.54
C PHE A 58 -5.71 -9.42 8.07
N GLU A 59 -5.66 -10.69 7.64
CA GLU A 59 -4.44 -11.26 7.06
C GLU A 59 -3.96 -10.42 5.85
N PRO A 60 -2.65 -10.14 5.72
CA PRO A 60 -2.11 -9.48 4.53
C PRO A 60 -2.45 -10.25 3.25
N TYR A 61 -2.85 -9.53 2.22
CA TYR A 61 -2.99 -10.10 0.88
C TYR A 61 -1.62 -10.58 0.39
N ASP A 62 -1.52 -11.80 -0.14
CA ASP A 62 -0.28 -12.31 -0.75
C ASP A 62 -0.13 -11.68 -2.14
N ASP A 63 1.04 -11.09 -2.44
CA ASP A 63 1.27 -10.41 -3.73
C ASP A 63 1.53 -11.44 -4.84
N ASP A 64 0.43 -12.03 -5.33
CA ASP A 64 0.41 -13.05 -6.37
C ASP A 64 0.18 -12.49 -7.79
N SER A 65 0.05 -11.16 -7.90
CA SER A 65 -0.30 -10.45 -9.13
C SER A 65 0.89 -9.98 -9.97
N GLN A 66 2.12 -10.36 -9.62
CA GLN A 66 3.29 -9.88 -10.35
C GLN A 66 3.41 -10.54 -11.73
N GLU A 67 3.24 -9.74 -12.78
CA GLU A 67 3.61 -10.12 -14.13
C GLU A 67 5.12 -10.37 -14.21
N PRO A 68 5.57 -11.43 -14.89
CA PRO A 68 6.99 -11.73 -15.02
C PRO A 68 7.71 -10.58 -15.74
N SER A 69 8.92 -10.25 -15.28
CA SER A 69 9.72 -9.22 -15.92
C SER A 69 10.07 -9.61 -17.35
N VAL A 70 9.88 -8.68 -18.28
CA VAL A 70 10.26 -8.86 -19.69
C VAL A 70 11.75 -8.54 -19.84
N SER A 71 12.57 -9.57 -20.01
CA SER A 71 14.00 -9.39 -20.28
C SER A 71 14.24 -9.08 -21.76
N LEU A 72 14.88 -7.96 -22.06
CA LEU A 72 15.38 -7.67 -23.40
C LEU A 72 16.69 -8.44 -23.65
N SER A 73 16.73 -9.24 -24.72
CA SER A 73 17.94 -9.96 -25.15
C SER A 73 18.94 -9.07 -25.89
N SER A 74 18.55 -7.85 -26.26
CA SER A 74 19.33 -6.88 -27.04
C SER A 74 19.47 -5.55 -26.31
N SER A 75 20.35 -4.68 -26.81
CA SER A 75 20.45 -3.30 -26.32
C SER A 75 19.14 -2.55 -26.56
N MET A 76 18.69 -1.80 -25.54
CA MET A 76 17.51 -0.95 -25.61
C MET A 76 17.57 0.02 -26.81
N THR A 77 16.50 0.08 -27.56
CA THR A 77 16.30 0.97 -28.70
C THR A 77 15.30 2.08 -28.35
N HIS A 78 15.22 3.10 -29.21
CA HIS A 78 14.21 4.15 -29.05
C HIS A 78 12.78 3.61 -29.24
N ASP A 79 12.60 2.63 -30.12
CA ASP A 79 11.29 2.01 -30.37
C ASP A 79 10.80 1.25 -29.13
N ASP A 80 11.70 0.56 -28.40
CA ASP A 80 11.36 -0.09 -27.13
C ASP A 80 10.83 0.92 -26.10
N VAL A 81 11.40 2.13 -26.06
CA VAL A 81 10.92 3.20 -25.16
C VAL A 81 9.53 3.68 -25.58
N VAL A 82 9.29 3.84 -26.88
CA VAL A 82 7.97 4.23 -27.40
C VAL A 82 6.92 3.19 -27.04
N ASP A 83 7.23 1.90 -27.23
CA ASP A 83 6.32 0.80 -26.91
C ASP A 83 5.97 0.75 -25.41
N VAL A 84 6.95 0.97 -24.53
CA VAL A 84 6.72 1.06 -23.08
C VAL A 84 5.78 2.22 -22.75
N VAL A 85 6.01 3.40 -23.32
CA VAL A 85 5.17 4.58 -23.07
C VAL A 85 3.74 4.36 -23.56
N LEU A 86 3.57 3.77 -24.75
CA LEU A 86 2.24 3.43 -25.28
C LEU A 86 1.54 2.40 -24.39
N THR A 87 2.24 1.35 -23.98
CA THR A 87 1.70 0.31 -23.09
C THR A 87 1.23 0.89 -21.75
N ILE A 88 2.05 1.71 -21.10
CA ILE A 88 1.68 2.37 -19.84
C ILE A 88 0.45 3.28 -20.06
N SER A 89 0.41 4.02 -21.17
CA SER A 89 -0.71 4.91 -21.49
C SER A 89 -2.02 4.15 -21.72
N GLU A 90 -1.97 2.98 -22.35
CA GLU A 90 -3.13 2.11 -22.54
C GLU A 90 -3.61 1.48 -21.22
N GLN A 91 -2.68 1.20 -20.31
CA GLN A 91 -2.94 0.57 -19.01
C GLN A 91 -3.30 1.57 -17.90
N ASP A 92 -3.34 2.88 -18.18
CA ASP A 92 -3.72 3.89 -17.20
C ASP A 92 -5.25 3.90 -16.94
N TYR A 93 -5.70 2.96 -16.10
CA TYR A 93 -7.09 2.82 -15.68
C TYR A 93 -7.27 2.72 -14.16
N GLU A 94 -6.21 2.88 -13.37
CA GLU A 94 -6.25 2.75 -11.90
C GLU A 94 -7.30 3.68 -11.29
N GLY A 95 -7.33 4.95 -11.71
CA GLY A 95 -8.34 5.91 -11.25
C GLY A 95 -9.78 5.46 -11.54
N LYS A 96 -10.04 4.90 -12.73
CA LYS A 96 -11.37 4.39 -13.10
C LYS A 96 -11.76 3.20 -12.23
N LEU A 97 -10.81 2.30 -11.93
CA LEU A 97 -11.03 1.16 -11.07
C LEU A 97 -11.38 1.60 -9.64
N CYS A 98 -10.62 2.57 -9.09
CA CYS A 98 -10.88 3.16 -7.77
C CYS A 98 -12.28 3.77 -7.67
N TYR A 99 -12.69 4.59 -8.64
CA TYR A 99 -14.03 5.18 -8.66
C TYR A 99 -15.14 4.13 -8.80
N THR A 100 -14.91 3.10 -9.61
CA THR A 100 -15.88 2.01 -9.80
C THR A 100 -16.05 1.22 -8.50
N HIS A 101 -14.95 0.90 -7.81
CA HIS A 101 -14.98 0.22 -6.52
C HIS A 101 -15.71 1.05 -5.46
N LEU A 102 -15.42 2.36 -5.39
CA LEU A 102 -16.13 3.28 -4.49
C LEU A 102 -17.63 3.29 -4.74
N ALA A 103 -18.06 3.50 -6.01
CA ALA A 103 -19.47 3.52 -6.37
C ALA A 103 -20.19 2.20 -6.08
N TYR A 104 -19.49 1.07 -6.25
CA TYR A 104 -20.02 -0.25 -5.94
C TYR A 104 -20.25 -0.43 -4.44
N VAL A 105 -19.27 -0.04 -3.61
CA VAL A 105 -19.37 -0.12 -2.14
C VAL A 105 -20.50 0.78 -1.62
N ASP A 106 -20.62 2.00 -2.14
CA ASP A 106 -21.70 2.94 -1.81
C ASP A 106 -23.07 2.34 -2.14
N LYS A 107 -23.22 1.76 -3.35
CA LYS A 107 -24.45 1.10 -3.78
C LYS A 107 -24.80 -0.12 -2.92
N ALA A 108 -23.80 -0.90 -2.51
CA ALA A 108 -24.01 -2.10 -1.70
C ALA A 108 -24.43 -1.79 -0.25
N GLY A 109 -24.37 -0.52 0.18
CA GLY A 109 -24.68 -0.11 1.56
C GLY A 109 -23.67 -0.63 2.60
N LYS A 110 -22.58 -1.24 2.15
CA LYS A 110 -21.48 -1.73 2.98
C LYS A 110 -20.51 -0.58 3.24
N HIS A 111 -21.00 0.47 3.89
CA HIS A 111 -20.14 1.54 4.36
C HIS A 111 -19.13 0.95 5.36
N PRO A 112 -17.84 1.33 5.34
CA PRO A 112 -16.84 0.83 6.29
C PRO A 112 -17.25 0.98 7.77
N LEU A 113 -18.11 1.96 8.07
CA LEU A 113 -18.68 2.20 9.41
C LEU A 113 -19.87 1.28 9.79
N ASN A 114 -20.38 0.49 8.85
CA ASN A 114 -21.51 -0.42 9.06
C ASN A 114 -21.08 -1.85 9.42
N TYR A 115 -19.77 -2.12 9.50
CA TYR A 115 -19.24 -3.34 10.10
C TYR A 115 -19.23 -3.17 11.62
N LYS A 116 -20.40 -3.37 12.24
CA LYS A 116 -20.58 -3.59 13.68
C LYS A 116 -21.00 -5.03 13.92
#